data_AF-A0A938W085-F1
#
_entry.id   AF-A0A938W085-F1
#
_cell.length_a   1.000
_cell.length_b   1.000
_cell.length_c   1.000
_cell.angle_alpha   90.00
_cell.angle_beta   90.00
_cell.angle_gamma   90.00
#
_symmetry.space_group_name_H-M   'P 1'
#
loop_
_entity.id
_entity.type
_entity.pdbx_description
1 polymer ?
#
loop_
_entity_poly.entity_id
_entity_poly.type
_entity_poly.pdbx_seq_one_letter_code
_entity_poly.pdbx_strand_id
1 'polypeptide(L)'
;MPAKRGPVHLLRRLIKVADHRLPYADQVAQLRRQRQWLIDLEHILDPAPDARPSPLTSQAVAQQVDRYLTDLLAPTGPATEETDHQVAVHIDQTLRNRWWGLFTCYDVPALPRTNNELERYMRRIKTGQRRILGHKDVHDFLIRYGRYVACVDYRESPEALLTRLSQVSQDDFQRTRQAMNSALLREQKRHRFRHHQADYLCGLESQWAAAVEKSTQ
;
A
#
# COMPACT_ATOMS: atom_id res chain seq x y z
N MET A 1 12.98 34.30 -49.71
CA MET A 1 12.26 33.01 -49.66
C MET A 1 13.26 31.90 -49.38
N PRO A 2 13.44 31.42 -48.13
CA PRO A 2 14.47 30.44 -47.83
C PRO A 2 14.09 29.07 -48.43
N ALA A 3 15.00 28.50 -49.20
CA ALA A 3 14.84 27.22 -49.88
C ALA A 3 14.51 26.11 -48.87
N LYS A 4 13.38 25.43 -49.07
CA LYS A 4 13.00 24.23 -48.32
C LYS A 4 14.12 23.19 -48.49
N ARG A 5 14.95 23.02 -47.47
CA ARG A 5 16.01 21.99 -47.46
C ARG A 5 15.34 20.63 -47.72
N GLY A 6 15.76 19.92 -48.78
CA GLY A 6 15.10 18.71 -49.28
C GLY A 6 15.24 17.48 -48.36
N PRO A 7 14.36 16.46 -48.48
CA PRO A 7 14.20 15.34 -47.53
C PRO A 7 15.50 14.60 -47.12
N VAL A 8 16.53 14.61 -47.97
CA VAL A 8 17.85 14.02 -47.72
C VAL A 8 18.56 14.64 -46.51
N HIS A 9 18.39 15.94 -46.26
CA HIS A 9 19.02 16.61 -45.11
C HIS A 9 18.36 16.22 -43.77
N LEU A 10 17.04 15.98 -43.77
CA LEU A 10 16.31 15.50 -42.60
C LEU A 10 16.72 14.07 -42.29
N LEU A 11 16.86 13.22 -43.32
CA LEU A 11 17.32 11.84 -43.16
C LEU A 11 18.73 11.78 -42.58
N ARG A 12 19.69 12.58 -43.08
CA ARG A 12 21.04 12.66 -42.52
C ARG A 12 21.05 13.14 -41.06
N ARG A 13 20.17 14.09 -40.72
CA ARG A 13 20.04 14.59 -39.35
C ARG A 13 19.45 13.53 -38.42
N LEU A 14 18.46 12.76 -38.89
CA LEU A 14 17.87 11.63 -38.17
C LEU A 14 18.89 10.52 -37.93
N ILE A 15 19.69 10.17 -38.95
CA ILE A 15 20.77 9.18 -38.81
C ILE A 15 21.78 9.66 -37.76
N LYS A 16 22.24 10.91 -37.84
CA LYS A 16 23.18 11.47 -36.85
C LYS A 16 22.62 11.44 -35.41
N VAL A 17 21.33 11.74 -35.24
CA VAL A 17 20.65 11.65 -33.93
C VAL A 17 20.52 10.19 -33.48
N ALA A 18 20.24 9.26 -34.40
CA ALA A 18 20.17 7.84 -34.10
C ALA A 18 21.55 7.27 -33.74
N ASP A 19 22.62 7.71 -34.39
CA ASP A 19 23.99 7.25 -34.13
C ASP A 19 24.48 7.63 -32.73
N HIS A 20 23.99 8.76 -32.18
CA HIS A 20 24.28 9.15 -30.79
C HIS A 20 23.82 8.12 -29.76
N ARG A 21 22.90 7.20 -30.10
CA ARG A 21 22.44 6.14 -29.19
C ARG A 21 23.28 4.87 -29.26
N LEU A 22 24.10 4.68 -30.30
CA LEU A 22 24.87 3.45 -30.53
C LEU A 22 25.84 3.15 -29.37
N PRO A 23 26.58 4.12 -28.80
CA PRO A 23 27.47 3.85 -27.66
C PRO A 23 26.73 3.38 -26.39
N TYR A 24 25.42 3.64 -26.32
CA TYR A 24 24.57 3.28 -25.19
C TYR A 24 23.67 2.07 -25.48
N ALA A 25 23.86 1.39 -26.61
CA ALA A 25 22.97 0.31 -27.03
C ALA A 25 22.90 -0.82 -25.99
N ASP A 26 24.05 -1.22 -25.45
CA ASP A 26 24.16 -2.27 -24.43
C ASP A 26 23.50 -1.84 -23.12
N GLN A 27 23.76 -0.60 -22.67
CA GLN A 27 23.12 -0.04 -21.47
C GLN A 27 21.59 0.05 -21.63
N VAL A 28 21.11 0.44 -22.82
CA VAL A 28 19.67 0.47 -23.11
C VAL A 28 19.08 -0.95 -23.15
N ALA A 29 19.80 -1.92 -23.70
CA ALA A 29 19.37 -3.32 -23.71
C ALA A 29 19.26 -3.87 -22.28
N GLN A 30 20.25 -3.58 -21.43
CA GLN A 30 20.25 -3.93 -20.02
C GLN A 30 19.05 -3.32 -19.27
N LEU A 31 18.85 -2.00 -19.38
CA LEU A 31 17.72 -1.32 -18.74
C LEU A 31 16.37 -1.85 -19.23
N ARG A 32 16.27 -2.25 -20.50
CA ARG A 32 15.07 -2.89 -21.04
C ARG A 32 14.83 -4.26 -20.44
N ARG A 33 15.87 -5.08 -20.26
CA ARG A 33 15.74 -6.37 -19.54
C ARG A 33 15.28 -6.16 -18.10
N GLN A 34 15.93 -5.26 -17.37
CA GLN A 34 15.55 -4.94 -15.99
C GLN A 34 14.09 -4.45 -15.88
N ARG A 35 13.69 -3.57 -16.81
CA ARG A 35 12.30 -3.11 -16.92
C ARG A 35 11.34 -4.27 -17.22
N GLN A 36 11.73 -5.21 -18.08
CA GLN A 36 10.89 -6.35 -18.43
C GLN A 36 10.51 -7.15 -17.19
N TRP A 37 11.40 -7.30 -16.21
CA TRP A 37 11.05 -8.02 -14.98
C TRP A 37 9.92 -7.39 -14.18
N LEU A 38 9.83 -6.05 -14.18
CA LEU A 38 8.73 -5.33 -13.55
C LEU A 38 7.43 -5.48 -14.33
N ILE A 39 7.52 -5.51 -15.66
CA ILE A 39 6.37 -5.76 -16.54
C ILE A 39 5.85 -7.19 -16.33
N ASP A 40 6.73 -8.18 -16.22
CA ASP A 40 6.34 -9.57 -15.99
C ASP A 40 5.65 -9.73 -14.63
N LEU A 41 6.18 -9.09 -13.59
CA LEU A 41 5.51 -8.99 -12.28
C LEU A 41 4.14 -8.30 -12.35
N GLU A 42 4.03 -7.21 -13.12
CA GLU A 42 2.76 -6.52 -13.34
C GLU A 42 1.72 -7.46 -13.97
N HIS A 43 2.10 -8.28 -14.95
CA HIS A 43 1.19 -9.26 -15.57
C HIS A 43 0.75 -10.36 -14.60
N ILE A 44 1.61 -10.77 -13.67
CA ILE A 44 1.24 -11.74 -12.62
C ILE A 44 0.24 -11.12 -11.63
N LEU A 45 0.46 -9.86 -11.26
CA LEU A 45 -0.39 -9.12 -10.30
C LEU A 45 -1.68 -8.57 -10.94
N ASP A 46 -1.67 -8.34 -12.24
CA ASP A 46 -2.82 -7.83 -12.99
C ASP A 46 -2.99 -8.59 -14.31
N PRO A 47 -3.39 -9.88 -14.24
CA PRO A 47 -3.67 -10.62 -15.45
C PRO A 47 -4.87 -9.99 -16.16
N ALA A 48 -4.73 -9.89 -17.49
CA ALA A 48 -5.78 -9.42 -18.37
C ALA A 48 -7.09 -10.22 -18.13
N PRO A 49 -8.27 -9.61 -18.32
CA PRO A 49 -9.54 -10.22 -17.93
C PRO A 49 -9.81 -11.59 -18.56
N ASP A 50 -9.31 -11.79 -19.77
CA ASP A 50 -9.36 -13.01 -20.59
C ASP A 50 -8.37 -14.10 -20.14
N ALA A 51 -7.22 -13.70 -19.56
CA ALA A 51 -6.20 -14.61 -19.04
C ALA A 51 -6.34 -14.91 -17.53
N ARG A 52 -7.34 -14.33 -16.86
CA ARG A 52 -7.50 -14.43 -15.41
C ARG A 52 -8.05 -15.81 -14.99
N PRO A 53 -7.30 -16.63 -14.26
CA PRO A 53 -7.85 -17.86 -13.71
C PRO A 53 -8.94 -17.54 -12.67
N SER A 54 -10.02 -18.31 -12.67
CA SER A 54 -11.15 -18.16 -11.75
C SER A 54 -11.24 -19.38 -10.83
N PRO A 55 -11.20 -19.22 -9.49
CA PRO A 55 -11.00 -17.98 -8.74
C PRO A 55 -9.52 -17.57 -8.64
N LEU A 56 -9.24 -16.27 -8.79
CA LEU A 56 -7.92 -15.70 -8.52
C LEU A 56 -7.81 -15.43 -7.01
N THR A 57 -7.15 -16.34 -6.29
CA THR A 57 -6.99 -16.24 -4.82
C THR A 57 -5.65 -15.61 -4.44
N SER A 58 -5.58 -15.04 -3.24
CA SER A 58 -4.33 -14.45 -2.72
C SER A 58 -3.19 -15.46 -2.71
N GLN A 59 -3.48 -16.71 -2.32
CA GLN A 59 -2.52 -17.79 -2.25
C GLN A 59 -1.95 -18.15 -3.62
N ALA A 60 -2.80 -18.25 -4.65
CA ALA A 60 -2.37 -18.59 -5.99
C ALA A 60 -1.44 -17.51 -6.58
N VAL A 61 -1.81 -16.24 -6.40
CA VAL A 61 -0.98 -15.12 -6.87
C VAL A 61 0.33 -15.03 -6.09
N ALA A 62 0.30 -15.19 -4.77
CA ALA A 62 1.50 -15.20 -3.94
C ALA A 62 2.48 -16.30 -4.37
N GLN A 63 1.98 -17.50 -4.66
CA GLN A 63 2.80 -18.60 -5.16
C GLN A 63 3.37 -18.35 -6.57
N GLN A 64 2.65 -17.65 -7.45
CA GLN A 64 3.17 -17.27 -8.77
C GLN A 64 4.29 -16.24 -8.65
N VAL A 65 4.09 -15.22 -7.82
CA VAL A 65 5.11 -14.19 -7.56
C VAL A 65 6.34 -14.80 -6.90
N ASP A 66 6.18 -15.68 -5.91
CA ASP A 66 7.31 -16.29 -5.21
C ASP A 66 8.15 -17.18 -6.14
N ARG A 67 7.50 -17.97 -7.01
CA ARG A 67 8.18 -18.73 -8.06
C ARG A 67 8.94 -17.81 -9.01
N TYR A 68 8.29 -16.75 -9.49
CA TYR A 68 8.93 -15.79 -10.39
C TYR A 68 10.16 -15.13 -9.77
N LEU A 69 10.08 -14.70 -8.50
CA LEU A 69 11.22 -14.10 -7.79
C LEU A 69 12.35 -15.12 -7.56
N THR A 70 12.00 -16.37 -7.26
CA THR A 70 12.97 -17.46 -7.10
C THR A 70 13.72 -17.73 -8.41
N ASP A 71 12.99 -17.80 -9.53
CA ASP A 71 13.57 -18.01 -10.87
C ASP A 71 14.42 -16.81 -11.31
N LEU A 72 13.99 -15.58 -10.98
CA LEU A 72 14.72 -14.34 -11.26
C LEU A 72 16.08 -14.30 -10.55
N LEU A 73 16.14 -14.78 -9.30
CA LEU A 73 17.35 -14.79 -8.47
C LEU A 73 18.20 -16.07 -8.63
N ALA A 74 17.73 -17.05 -9.40
CA ALA A 74 18.44 -18.31 -9.58
C ALA A 74 19.82 -18.07 -10.24
N PRO A 75 20.85 -18.91 -9.97
CA PRO A 75 22.17 -18.79 -10.59
C PRO A 75 22.14 -18.88 -12.13
N THR A 76 21.15 -19.57 -12.68
CA THR A 76 20.88 -19.68 -14.12
C THR A 76 19.78 -18.73 -14.60
N GLY A 77 19.37 -17.80 -13.74
CA GLY A 77 18.30 -16.83 -14.00
C GLY A 77 18.73 -15.72 -14.95
N PRO A 78 17.82 -14.81 -15.32
CA PRO A 78 18.09 -13.74 -16.27
C PRO A 78 18.97 -12.61 -15.70
N ALA A 79 19.28 -12.63 -14.40
CA ALA A 79 20.08 -11.62 -13.70
C ALA A 79 21.52 -12.09 -13.45
N THR A 80 22.25 -12.45 -14.51
CA THR A 80 23.62 -13.00 -14.43
C THR A 80 24.71 -11.94 -14.22
N GLU A 81 24.49 -10.71 -14.71
CA GLU A 81 25.41 -9.59 -14.48
C GLU A 81 25.24 -9.02 -13.06
N GLU A 82 26.32 -8.53 -12.44
CA GLU A 82 26.29 -8.00 -11.05
C GLU A 82 25.24 -6.89 -10.85
N THR A 83 25.15 -5.97 -11.81
CA THR A 83 24.19 -4.85 -11.77
C THR A 83 22.74 -5.33 -11.94
N ASP A 84 22.53 -6.34 -12.79
CA ASP A 84 21.25 -7.00 -12.98
C ASP A 84 20.83 -7.75 -11.69
N HIS A 85 21.77 -8.43 -11.05
CA HIS A 85 21.57 -9.11 -9.77
C HIS A 85 21.16 -8.14 -8.66
N GLN A 86 21.83 -7.00 -8.54
CA GLN A 86 21.47 -5.97 -7.55
C GLN A 86 20.03 -5.45 -7.73
N VAL A 87 19.59 -5.25 -8.98
CA VAL A 87 18.21 -4.83 -9.28
C VAL A 87 17.21 -5.94 -8.93
N ALA A 88 17.50 -7.19 -9.30
CA ALA A 88 16.66 -8.33 -8.96
C ALA A 88 16.50 -8.51 -7.44
N VAL A 89 17.60 -8.39 -6.68
CA VAL A 89 17.58 -8.42 -5.21
C VAL A 89 16.76 -7.28 -4.64
N HIS A 90 16.87 -6.07 -5.19
CA HIS A 90 16.08 -4.94 -4.74
C HIS A 90 14.58 -5.13 -4.99
N ILE A 91 14.20 -5.71 -6.13
CA ILE A 91 12.82 -6.07 -6.44
C ILE A 91 12.31 -7.09 -5.42
N ASP A 92 13.03 -8.19 -5.21
CA ASP A 92 12.66 -9.23 -4.25
C ASP A 92 12.46 -8.67 -2.84
N GLN A 93 13.44 -7.91 -2.32
CA GLN A 93 13.34 -7.26 -1.02
C GLN A 93 12.13 -6.33 -0.92
N THR A 94 11.85 -5.56 -1.98
CA THR A 94 10.74 -4.62 -2.01
C THR A 94 9.40 -5.32 -1.88
N LEU A 95 9.22 -6.46 -2.56
CA LEU A 95 8.02 -7.28 -2.47
C LEU A 95 7.95 -8.03 -1.14
N ARG A 96 9.04 -8.66 -0.68
CA ARG A 96 9.07 -9.40 0.59
C ARG A 96 8.77 -8.52 1.80
N ASN A 97 9.26 -7.28 1.81
CA ASN A 97 8.93 -6.31 2.86
C ASN A 97 7.45 -5.94 2.92
N ARG A 98 6.73 -6.10 1.79
CA ARG A 98 5.29 -5.80 1.67
C ARG A 98 4.43 -7.05 1.59
N TRP A 99 5.05 -8.23 1.67
CA TRP A 99 4.39 -9.52 1.40
C TRP A 99 3.14 -9.71 2.24
N TRP A 100 3.24 -9.31 3.51
CA TRP A 100 2.10 -9.27 4.41
C TRP A 100 1.13 -8.15 4.00
N GLY A 101 0.01 -8.56 3.40
CA GLY A 101 -1.06 -7.66 2.96
C GLY A 101 -1.07 -7.33 1.47
N LEU A 102 -0.02 -7.67 0.72
CA LEU A 102 0.05 -7.38 -0.72
C LEU A 102 -1.06 -8.09 -1.52
N PHE A 103 -1.40 -9.32 -1.13
CA PHE A 103 -2.32 -10.18 -1.87
C PHE A 103 -3.74 -10.21 -1.28
N THR A 104 -4.01 -9.50 -0.17
CA THR A 104 -5.33 -9.55 0.48
C THR A 104 -6.46 -9.02 -0.41
N CYS A 105 -6.14 -8.16 -1.37
CA CYS A 105 -7.10 -7.62 -2.34
C CYS A 105 -7.71 -8.68 -3.28
N TYR A 106 -7.09 -9.86 -3.42
CA TYR A 106 -7.67 -10.95 -4.20
C TYR A 106 -8.77 -11.71 -3.46
N ASP A 107 -8.68 -11.80 -2.13
CA ASP A 107 -9.67 -12.52 -1.32
C ASP A 107 -10.82 -11.62 -0.85
N VAL A 108 -10.58 -10.31 -0.76
CA VAL A 108 -11.54 -9.34 -0.24
C VAL A 108 -11.96 -8.39 -1.38
N PRO A 109 -13.12 -8.62 -2.02
CA PRO A 109 -13.57 -7.83 -3.18
C PRO A 109 -13.69 -6.32 -2.92
N ALA A 110 -13.91 -5.93 -1.66
CA ALA A 110 -14.04 -4.53 -1.26
C ALA A 110 -12.69 -3.80 -1.15
N LEU A 111 -11.56 -4.53 -1.11
CA LEU A 111 -10.25 -3.90 -1.01
C LEU A 111 -9.77 -3.43 -2.39
N PRO A 112 -9.33 -2.17 -2.50
CA PRO A 112 -8.69 -1.66 -3.71
C PRO A 112 -7.49 -2.51 -4.10
N ARG A 113 -7.41 -2.89 -5.37
CA ARG A 113 -6.29 -3.70 -5.88
C ARG A 113 -5.10 -2.84 -6.30
N THR A 114 -5.37 -1.63 -6.80
CA THR A 114 -4.33 -0.70 -7.27
C THR A 114 -4.09 0.44 -6.28
N ASN A 115 -2.87 1.00 -6.29
CA ASN A 115 -2.56 2.19 -5.50
C ASN A 115 -3.48 3.37 -5.86
N ASN A 116 -3.81 3.54 -7.15
CA ASN A 116 -4.72 4.59 -7.60
C ASN A 116 -6.13 4.45 -6.98
N GLU A 117 -6.65 3.23 -6.91
CA GLU A 117 -7.94 2.97 -6.27
C GLU A 117 -7.86 3.17 -4.76
N LEU A 118 -6.74 2.78 -4.12
CA LEU A 118 -6.50 2.98 -2.70
C LEU A 118 -6.43 4.47 -2.35
N GLU A 119 -5.72 5.28 -3.15
CA GLU A 119 -5.66 6.73 -3.00
C GLU A 119 -7.04 7.36 -3.17
N ARG A 120 -7.81 6.94 -4.19
CA ARG A 120 -9.20 7.39 -4.37
C ARG A 120 -10.06 7.01 -3.19
N TYR A 121 -9.93 5.79 -2.67
CA TYR A 121 -10.64 5.31 -1.49
C TYR A 121 -10.31 6.14 -0.24
N MET A 122 -9.03 6.34 0.07
CA MET A 122 -8.59 7.18 1.18
C MET A 122 -9.04 8.64 1.02
N ARG A 123 -9.01 9.18 -0.20
CA ARG A 123 -9.51 10.53 -0.49
C ARG A 123 -11.01 10.65 -0.23
N ARG A 124 -11.81 9.61 -0.54
CA ARG A 124 -13.24 9.57 -0.25
C ARG A 124 -13.49 9.65 1.26
N ILE A 125 -12.81 8.81 2.02
CA ILE A 125 -12.89 8.80 3.49
C ILE A 125 -12.59 10.19 4.07
N LYS A 126 -11.44 10.77 3.69
CA LYS A 126 -11.02 12.10 4.17
C LYS A 126 -12.05 13.16 3.78
N THR A 127 -12.59 13.10 2.57
CA THR A 127 -13.56 14.10 2.09
C THR A 127 -14.90 13.98 2.82
N GLY A 128 -15.41 12.77 3.05
CA GLY A 128 -16.63 12.56 3.83
C GLY A 128 -16.48 13.07 5.25
N GLN A 129 -15.37 12.76 5.92
CA GLN A 129 -15.11 13.24 7.27
C GLN A 129 -15.06 14.78 7.36
N ARG A 130 -14.41 15.43 6.39
CA ARG A 130 -14.38 16.91 6.33
C ARG A 130 -15.76 17.53 6.12
N ARG A 131 -16.64 16.87 5.36
CA ARG A 131 -18.01 17.36 5.14
C ARG A 131 -18.87 17.29 6.41
N ILE A 132 -18.65 16.25 7.23
CA ILE A 132 -19.41 16.07 8.49
C ILE A 132 -18.91 17.03 9.56
N LEU A 133 -17.59 17.10 9.79
CA LEU A 133 -17.03 17.88 10.89
C LEU A 133 -16.68 19.32 10.52
N GLY A 134 -16.61 19.67 9.24
CA GLY A 134 -16.16 20.98 8.76
C GLY A 134 -14.65 21.26 8.95
N HIS A 135 -13.91 20.36 9.59
CA HIS A 135 -12.47 20.54 9.81
C HIS A 135 -11.67 20.31 8.53
N LYS A 136 -10.59 21.09 8.33
CA LYS A 136 -9.64 20.88 7.24
C LYS A 136 -8.76 19.65 7.49
N ASP A 137 -8.39 19.43 8.75
CA ASP A 137 -7.58 18.30 9.18
C ASP A 137 -8.46 17.14 9.65
N VAL A 138 -8.10 15.94 9.22
CA VAL A 138 -8.76 14.67 9.55
C VAL A 138 -7.78 13.66 10.14
N HIS A 139 -6.56 14.09 10.47
CA HIS A 139 -5.51 13.24 10.99
C HIS A 139 -5.88 12.62 12.34
N ASP A 140 -6.46 13.41 13.25
CA ASP A 140 -6.94 12.91 14.55
C ASP A 140 -7.96 11.78 14.37
N PHE A 141 -8.91 11.94 13.45
CA PHE A 141 -9.87 10.90 13.11
C PHE A 141 -9.19 9.62 12.59
N LEU A 142 -8.19 9.75 11.71
CA LEU A 142 -7.44 8.61 11.19
C LEU A 142 -6.64 7.89 12.28
N ILE A 143 -5.98 8.63 13.18
CA ILE A 143 -5.24 8.04 14.30
C ILE A 143 -6.19 7.33 15.26
N ARG A 144 -7.29 8.00 15.62
CA ARG A 144 -8.23 7.51 16.63
C ARG A 144 -8.95 6.25 16.15
N TYR A 145 -9.46 6.25 14.94
CA TYR A 145 -10.26 5.12 14.45
C TYR A 145 -9.42 4.09 13.66
N GLY A 146 -8.19 4.44 13.26
CA GLY A 146 -7.24 3.53 12.65
C GLY A 146 -7.85 2.73 11.49
N ARG A 147 -7.70 1.39 11.54
CA ARG A 147 -8.27 0.48 10.54
C ARG A 147 -9.79 0.55 10.40
N TYR A 148 -10.51 0.97 11.45
CA TYR A 148 -11.98 1.00 11.44
C TYR A 148 -12.54 2.13 10.57
N VAL A 149 -11.70 3.11 10.24
CA VAL A 149 -12.07 4.15 9.27
C VAL A 149 -12.44 3.54 7.91
N ALA A 150 -11.85 2.40 7.56
CA ALA A 150 -12.15 1.70 6.32
C ALA A 150 -13.60 1.18 6.26
N CYS A 151 -14.25 0.99 7.41
CA CYS A 151 -15.62 0.50 7.50
C CYS A 151 -16.67 1.60 7.28
N VAL A 152 -16.25 2.85 7.11
CA VAL A 152 -17.15 3.99 6.90
C VAL A 152 -17.26 4.28 5.42
N ASP A 153 -18.42 3.95 4.83
CA ASP A 153 -18.77 4.38 3.49
C ASP A 153 -19.78 5.54 3.53
N TYR A 154 -19.30 6.74 3.20
CA TYR A 154 -20.12 7.96 3.15
C TYR A 154 -21.11 8.00 1.98
N ARG A 155 -21.12 7.01 1.10
CA ARG A 155 -22.10 6.87 0.00
C ARG A 155 -23.19 5.85 0.30
N GLU A 156 -23.02 5.06 1.36
CA GLU A 156 -23.99 4.05 1.74
C GLU A 156 -25.31 4.73 2.12
N SER A 157 -26.43 4.23 1.59
CA SER A 157 -27.74 4.73 1.98
C SER A 157 -28.05 4.30 3.42
N PRO A 158 -28.92 5.03 4.14
CA PRO A 158 -29.34 4.62 5.49
C PRO A 158 -29.88 3.18 5.55
N GLU A 159 -30.60 2.74 4.54
CA GLU A 159 -31.18 1.38 4.46
C GLU A 159 -30.09 0.31 4.28
N ALA A 160 -29.11 0.58 3.41
CA ALA A 160 -27.97 -0.30 3.21
C ALA A 160 -27.12 -0.41 4.48
N LEU A 161 -26.90 0.72 5.15
CA LEU A 161 -26.20 0.77 6.44
C LEU A 161 -26.92 -0.06 7.50
N LEU A 162 -28.25 0.11 7.65
CA LEU A 162 -29.03 -0.68 8.59
C LEU A 162 -28.97 -2.17 8.28
N THR A 163 -29.09 -2.54 7.00
CA THR A 163 -28.96 -3.93 6.55
C THR A 163 -27.61 -4.51 6.94
N ARG A 164 -26.51 -3.79 6.68
CA ARG A 164 -25.17 -4.22 7.03
C ARG A 164 -24.96 -4.34 8.54
N LEU A 165 -25.47 -3.39 9.32
CA LEU A 165 -25.40 -3.43 10.78
C LEU A 165 -26.22 -4.61 11.35
N SER A 166 -27.32 -5.00 10.72
CA SER A 166 -28.16 -6.13 11.16
C SER A 166 -27.49 -7.50 10.99
N GLN A 167 -26.45 -7.60 10.16
CA GLN A 167 -25.71 -8.85 9.92
C GLN A 167 -24.69 -9.16 11.01
N VAL A 168 -24.45 -8.23 11.94
CA VAL A 168 -23.43 -8.37 12.99
C VAL A 168 -24.12 -8.66 14.33
N SER A 169 -23.69 -9.72 15.00
CA SER A 169 -24.19 -10.02 16.34
C SER A 169 -23.77 -8.95 17.35
N GLN A 170 -24.59 -8.74 18.37
CA GLN A 170 -24.26 -7.79 19.44
C GLN A 170 -22.96 -8.17 20.16
N ASP A 171 -22.70 -9.46 20.32
CA ASP A 171 -21.49 -9.97 20.97
C ASP A 171 -20.24 -9.69 20.13
N ASP A 172 -20.29 -9.90 18.81
CA ASP A 172 -19.19 -9.56 17.89
C ASP A 172 -18.88 -8.07 17.92
N PHE A 173 -19.93 -7.24 17.93
CA PHE A 173 -19.79 -5.80 18.04
C PHE A 173 -19.10 -5.40 19.35
N GLN A 174 -19.56 -5.92 20.49
CA GLN A 174 -18.98 -5.63 21.81
C GLN A 174 -17.51 -6.06 21.88
N ARG A 175 -17.18 -7.27 21.43
CA ARG A 175 -15.80 -7.78 21.38
C ARG A 175 -14.90 -6.88 20.54
N THR A 176 -15.36 -6.51 19.35
CA THR A 176 -14.59 -5.65 18.43
C THR A 176 -14.41 -4.24 18.99
N ARG A 177 -15.46 -3.69 19.61
CA ARG A 177 -15.44 -2.37 20.27
C ARG A 177 -14.48 -2.34 21.46
N GLN A 178 -14.46 -3.39 22.29
CA GLN A 178 -13.50 -3.51 23.38
C GLN A 178 -12.06 -3.56 22.84
N ALA A 179 -11.80 -4.36 21.80
CA ALA A 179 -10.49 -4.40 21.15
C ALA A 179 -10.06 -3.03 20.59
N MET A 180 -10.98 -2.29 19.98
CA MET A 180 -10.74 -0.92 19.51
C MET A 180 -10.39 0.02 20.67
N ASN A 181 -11.18 0.02 21.75
CA ASN A 181 -10.93 0.86 22.92
C ASN A 181 -9.57 0.56 23.57
N SER A 182 -9.20 -0.71 23.67
CA SER A 182 -7.89 -1.12 24.20
C SER A 182 -6.73 -0.61 23.34
N ALA A 183 -6.86 -0.66 22.01
CA ALA A 183 -5.86 -0.09 21.11
C ALA A 183 -5.77 1.44 21.25
N LEU A 184 -6.93 2.10 21.38
CA LEU A 184 -7.04 3.54 21.58
C LEU A 184 -6.41 4.04 22.87
N LEU A 185 -6.52 3.28 23.96
CA LEU A 185 -5.91 3.65 25.25
C LEU A 185 -4.39 3.84 25.12
N ARG A 186 -3.72 3.04 24.28
CA ARG A 186 -2.27 3.18 24.04
C ARG A 186 -1.95 4.51 23.37
N GLU A 187 -2.70 4.88 22.34
CA GLU A 187 -2.50 6.14 21.63
C GLU A 187 -2.90 7.35 22.48
N GLN A 188 -3.96 7.23 23.28
CA GLN A 188 -4.35 8.27 24.25
C GLN A 188 -3.26 8.50 25.31
N LYS A 189 -2.65 7.43 25.85
CA LYS A 189 -1.52 7.56 26.79
C LYS A 189 -0.32 8.25 26.14
N ARG A 190 0.02 7.87 24.90
CA ARG A 190 1.10 8.53 24.12
C ARG A 190 0.81 10.00 23.86
N HIS A 191 -0.42 10.33 23.47
CA HIS A 191 -0.87 11.70 23.26
C HIS A 191 -0.79 12.51 24.56
N ARG A 192 -1.35 12.01 25.67
CA ARG A 192 -1.29 12.66 26.98
C ARG A 192 0.14 12.88 27.45
N PHE A 193 1.01 11.88 27.30
CA PHE A 193 2.42 12.03 27.62
C PHE A 193 3.10 13.12 26.76
N ARG A 194 2.81 13.20 25.46
CA ARG A 194 3.40 14.20 24.56
C ARG A 194 2.91 15.63 24.79
N HIS A 195 1.63 15.81 25.11
CA HIS A 195 0.99 17.13 25.17
C HIS A 195 0.70 17.62 26.60
N HIS A 196 0.66 16.72 27.58
CA HIS A 196 0.33 16.98 28.99
C HIS A 196 1.24 16.17 29.92
N GLN A 197 2.55 16.21 29.65
CA GLN A 197 3.52 15.33 30.31
C GLN A 197 3.50 15.44 31.85
N ALA A 198 3.51 16.66 32.39
CA ALA A 198 3.54 16.89 33.83
C ALA A 198 2.30 16.31 34.53
N ASP A 199 1.10 16.63 34.04
CA ASP A 199 -0.16 16.11 34.58
C ASP A 199 -0.25 14.58 34.49
N TYR A 200 0.24 14.03 33.36
CA TYR A 200 0.25 12.59 33.13
C TYR A 200 1.20 11.85 34.11
N LEU A 201 2.39 12.39 34.35
CA LEU A 201 3.35 11.83 35.30
C LEU A 201 2.85 11.93 36.74
N CYS A 202 2.32 13.09 37.15
CA CYS A 202 1.73 13.28 38.48
C CYS A 202 0.57 12.30 38.73
N GLY A 203 -0.28 12.07 37.73
CA GLY A 203 -1.35 11.08 37.80
C GLY A 203 -0.83 9.63 37.94
N LEU A 204 0.29 9.30 37.28
CA LEU A 204 0.94 7.99 37.41
C LEU A 204 1.58 7.79 38.79
N GLU A 205 2.26 8.81 39.32
CA GLU A 205 2.85 8.78 40.66
C GLU A 205 1.78 8.58 41.73
N SER A 206 0.64 9.28 41.61
CA SER A 206 -0.50 9.13 42.52
C SER A 206 -1.10 7.72 42.48
N GLN A 207 -1.23 7.14 41.29
CA GLN A 207 -1.70 5.76 41.12
C GLN A 207 -0.73 4.73 41.71
N TRP A 208 0.57 4.98 41.56
CA TRP A 208 1.60 4.10 42.11
C TRP A 208 1.61 4.14 43.64
N ALA A 209 1.55 5.32 44.25
CA ALA A 209 1.43 5.48 45.69
C ALA A 209 0.22 4.72 46.27
N ALA A 210 -0.96 4.88 45.65
CA ALA A 210 -2.17 4.16 46.05
C ALA A 210 -2.08 2.64 45.87
N ALA A 211 -1.35 2.15 44.87
CA ALA A 211 -1.12 0.73 44.66
C ALA A 211 -0.16 0.13 45.71
N VAL A 212 0.88 0.88 46.08
CA VAL A 212 1.81 0.50 47.16
C VAL A 212 1.07 0.42 48.49
N GLU A 213 0.25 1.42 48.83
CA GLU A 213 -0.57 1.40 50.05
C GLU A 213 -1.48 0.17 50.13
N LYS A 214 -2.15 -0.19 49.03
CA LYS A 214 -2.98 -1.41 48.95
C LYS A 214 -2.21 -2.71 49.04
N SER A 215 -0.92 -2.73 48.69
CA SER A 215 -0.07 -3.93 48.78
C SER A 215 0.54 -4.12 50.18
N THR A 216 0.55 -3.06 50.98
CA THR A 216 1.09 -3.06 52.35
C THR A 216 0.02 -3.32 53.41
N GLN A 217 -1.26 -3.31 53.01
CA GLN A 217 -2.42 -3.75 53.81
C GLN A 217 -2.72 -5.22 53.57
#